data_AF-A0A8B9GP84-F1
#
_entry.id   AF-A0A8B9GP84-F1
#
_cell.length_a   1.000
_cell.length_b   1.000
_cell.length_c   1.000
_cell.angle_alpha   90.00
_cell.angle_beta   90.00
_cell.angle_gamma   90.00
#
_symmetry.space_group_name_H-M   'P 1'
#
loop_
_entity.id
_entity.type
_entity.pdbx_description
1 polymer ?
#
loop_
_entity_poly.entity_id
_entity_poly.type
_entity_poly.pdbx_seq_one_letter_code
_entity_poly.pdbx_strand_id
1 'polypeptide(L)'
;ITMKHPDSETHQASIFLEVSRVDGADSLPLHSSITLFLLSYSECSSFHVHLVSDHPDSSQALSHSVPKSLAVSVVKREDLPTLVRACRLPAVLDAGGSFCRAGLAVVLRHIIQRTCQLEPGRTDVASLLGFKNTCLKACAEVSQWTRLCELGIPSAVEEHLRSPTEEHLQLPAAVLHLEQRLGEPVRVHNDDKIRRQKLQQQKKNKPLKEGPSMEARSAEPQRGVELSAALAKLSVDAVTPSSTRESSDIRKVKTTELPELEHVFAEGLYFTLTDVVLLPCIHQYLCSLQQHAPRLLPSLPLLLRWYQRVQELPGVRRAAEDCGMALFSPQVKTPCYSPPEAPRGTEAEPEKPKPSQEHFIGGPRPTLTKLQENGIEAIFSPHPCPSWTLPWESLPAAVNPTEGKMSDTRALRKRQQLNNLVAMVTEQARPGHTIVDFCSGGGHVGIVMAHRLPECQVILIENKEESLLRAKERSSQLGLKNIGFIQANLDYFTGAFQIGVSTSKPDLTVRLTTISLNDKLINVL
;
A
#
# COMPACT_ATOMS: atom_id res chain seq x y z
N ILE A 1 -50.02 -3.48 -13.63
CA ILE A 1 -48.81 -3.56 -14.50
C ILE A 1 -47.64 -3.26 -13.59
N THR A 2 -47.10 -4.31 -13.00
CA THR A 2 -45.99 -4.29 -12.04
C THR A 2 -44.71 -4.05 -12.85
N MET A 3 -44.09 -2.88 -12.67
CA MET A 3 -42.79 -2.58 -13.26
C MET A 3 -41.77 -3.54 -12.63
N LYS A 4 -41.28 -4.47 -13.45
CA LYS A 4 -40.09 -5.26 -13.14
C LYS A 4 -38.93 -4.28 -12.97
N HIS A 5 -38.29 -4.30 -11.81
CA HIS A 5 -36.97 -3.72 -11.63
C HIS A 5 -36.03 -4.36 -12.67
N PRO A 6 -35.26 -3.57 -13.44
CA PRO A 6 -34.27 -4.13 -14.34
C PRO A 6 -33.17 -4.82 -13.51
N ASP A 7 -32.67 -5.91 -14.05
CA ASP A 7 -31.80 -6.90 -13.42
C ASP A 7 -30.58 -6.30 -12.71
N SER A 8 -30.31 -6.78 -11.49
CA SER A 8 -29.26 -6.33 -10.58
C SER A 8 -27.83 -6.76 -10.94
N GLU A 9 -27.56 -7.16 -12.18
CA GLU A 9 -26.28 -7.76 -12.60
C GLU A 9 -25.24 -6.75 -13.17
N THR A 10 -25.53 -5.45 -13.26
CA THR A 10 -24.71 -4.52 -14.07
C THR A 10 -23.84 -3.51 -13.31
N HIS A 11 -23.59 -3.70 -12.00
CA HIS A 11 -22.79 -2.75 -11.20
C HIS A 11 -21.63 -3.37 -10.40
N GLN A 12 -21.12 -4.52 -10.83
CA GLN A 12 -19.96 -5.14 -10.17
C GLN A 12 -18.65 -4.57 -10.71
N ALA A 13 -17.74 -4.16 -9.82
CA ALA A 13 -16.39 -3.76 -10.21
C ALA A 13 -15.55 -5.02 -10.54
N SER A 14 -14.55 -4.86 -11.39
CA SER A 14 -13.71 -5.97 -11.86
C SER A 14 -12.30 -5.85 -11.31
N ILE A 15 -11.76 -6.92 -10.72
CA ILE A 15 -10.38 -7.00 -10.23
C ILE A 15 -9.57 -7.84 -11.19
N PHE A 16 -8.42 -7.35 -11.63
CA PHE A 16 -7.51 -8.02 -12.56
C PHE A 16 -6.25 -8.42 -11.81
N LEU A 17 -5.93 -9.71 -11.85
CA LEU A 17 -4.81 -10.33 -11.13
C LEU A 17 -3.90 -11.03 -12.14
N GLU A 18 -2.58 -10.86 -11.99
CA GLU A 18 -1.61 -11.51 -12.86
C GLU A 18 -1.52 -13.00 -12.56
N VAL A 19 -1.40 -13.82 -13.61
CA VAL A 19 -0.97 -15.22 -13.53
C VAL A 19 0.39 -15.32 -14.20
N SER A 20 1.31 -15.99 -13.53
CA SER A 20 2.66 -16.27 -14.02
C SER A 20 2.79 -17.75 -14.41
N ARG A 21 3.81 -18.09 -15.18
CA ARG A 21 4.16 -19.48 -15.48
C ARG A 21 5.57 -19.75 -14.99
N VAL A 22 5.71 -20.69 -14.06
CA VAL A 22 6.99 -21.13 -13.51
C VAL A 22 7.15 -22.61 -13.84
N ASP A 23 8.25 -22.98 -14.48
CA ASP A 23 8.55 -24.35 -14.93
C ASP A 23 7.42 -25.03 -15.72
N GLY A 24 6.67 -24.24 -16.50
CA GLY A 24 5.59 -24.72 -17.32
C GLY A 24 4.27 -24.95 -16.58
N ALA A 25 4.18 -24.66 -15.28
CA ALA A 25 2.96 -24.65 -14.50
C ALA A 25 2.48 -23.22 -14.20
N ASP A 26 1.17 -23.02 -14.16
CA ASP A 26 0.60 -21.72 -13.82
C ASP A 26 0.73 -21.49 -12.30
N SER A 27 1.18 -20.29 -11.93
CA SER A 27 1.39 -19.89 -10.55
C SER A 27 0.91 -18.46 -10.31
N LEU A 28 0.42 -18.19 -9.12
CA LEU A 28 0.01 -16.85 -8.70
C LEU A 28 1.24 -16.09 -8.16
N PRO A 29 1.60 -14.93 -8.74
CA PRO A 29 2.53 -14.00 -8.11
C PRO A 29 2.01 -13.56 -6.75
N LEU A 30 2.91 -13.11 -5.87
CA LEU A 30 2.56 -12.78 -4.49
C LEU A 30 1.50 -11.68 -4.41
N HIS A 31 1.58 -10.65 -5.26
CA HIS A 31 0.58 -9.59 -5.30
C HIS A 31 -0.85 -10.11 -5.62
N SER A 32 -0.96 -11.12 -6.50
CA SER A 32 -2.23 -11.78 -6.82
C SER A 32 -2.71 -12.65 -5.65
N SER A 33 -1.82 -13.46 -5.06
CA SER A 33 -2.14 -14.30 -3.91
C SER A 33 -2.60 -13.49 -2.69
N ILE A 34 -1.94 -12.35 -2.40
CA ILE A 34 -2.33 -11.44 -1.32
C ILE A 34 -3.73 -10.87 -1.56
N THR A 35 -4.03 -10.50 -2.80
CA THR A 35 -5.35 -9.94 -3.14
C THR A 35 -6.47 -10.96 -2.97
N LEU A 36 -6.26 -12.20 -3.45
CA LEU A 36 -7.19 -13.31 -3.24
C LEU A 36 -7.36 -13.64 -1.75
N PHE A 37 -6.26 -13.65 -0.99
CA PHE A 37 -6.30 -13.89 0.45
C PHE A 37 -7.13 -12.85 1.20
N LEU A 38 -7.00 -11.55 0.87
CA LEU A 38 -7.85 -10.51 1.47
C LEU A 38 -9.32 -10.64 1.05
N LEU A 39 -9.60 -10.94 -0.23
CA LEU A 39 -10.97 -11.18 -0.69
C LEU A 39 -11.62 -12.32 0.10
N SER A 40 -10.90 -13.42 0.35
CA SER A 40 -11.36 -14.52 1.19
C SER A 40 -11.53 -14.12 2.66
N TYR A 41 -10.52 -13.46 3.24
CA TYR A 41 -10.55 -13.01 4.64
C TYR A 41 -11.74 -12.07 4.92
N SER A 42 -12.00 -11.15 3.99
CA SER A 42 -13.09 -10.18 4.07
C SER A 42 -14.45 -10.76 3.68
N GLU A 43 -14.49 -11.94 3.06
CA GLU A 43 -15.68 -12.54 2.43
C GLU A 43 -16.32 -11.63 1.38
N CYS A 44 -15.51 -10.82 0.70
CA CYS A 44 -16.01 -9.82 -0.24
C CYS A 44 -16.29 -10.44 -1.61
N SER A 45 -17.57 -10.64 -1.94
CA SER A 45 -18.04 -11.15 -3.25
C SER A 45 -18.41 -10.03 -4.24
N SER A 46 -18.17 -8.78 -3.88
CA SER A 46 -18.60 -7.58 -4.63
C SER A 46 -17.76 -7.28 -5.88
N PHE A 47 -16.82 -8.15 -6.21
CA PHE A 47 -15.90 -8.01 -7.32
C PHE A 47 -15.95 -9.25 -8.21
N HIS A 48 -15.93 -9.06 -9.52
CA HIS A 48 -15.62 -10.11 -10.47
C HIS A 48 -14.09 -10.18 -10.63
N VAL A 49 -13.49 -11.34 -10.38
CA VAL A 49 -12.04 -11.53 -10.50
C VAL A 49 -11.69 -12.05 -11.90
N HIS A 50 -10.81 -11.33 -12.58
CA HIS A 50 -10.20 -11.74 -13.84
C HIS A 50 -8.76 -12.17 -13.60
N LEU A 51 -8.46 -13.44 -13.87
CA LEU A 51 -7.10 -13.96 -13.93
C LEU A 51 -6.52 -13.64 -15.31
N VAL A 52 -5.46 -12.84 -15.33
CA VAL A 52 -4.80 -12.41 -16.57
C VAL A 52 -3.77 -13.46 -16.96
N SER A 53 -4.11 -14.25 -17.99
CA SER A 53 -3.28 -15.33 -18.51
C SER A 53 -3.47 -15.47 -20.01
N ASP A 54 -2.40 -15.83 -20.72
CA ASP A 54 -2.45 -16.17 -22.14
C ASP A 54 -3.01 -17.59 -22.38
N HIS A 55 -3.20 -18.37 -21.30
CA HIS A 55 -3.72 -19.73 -21.33
C HIS A 55 -5.13 -19.81 -20.73
N PRO A 56 -6.13 -20.33 -21.47
CA PRO A 56 -7.52 -20.39 -20.99
C PRO A 56 -7.71 -21.36 -19.81
N ASP A 57 -6.89 -22.41 -19.72
CA ASP A 57 -7.01 -23.46 -18.70
C ASP A 57 -6.44 -23.06 -17.32
N SER A 58 -5.87 -21.85 -17.19
CA SER A 58 -5.28 -21.37 -15.93
C SER A 58 -6.24 -21.35 -14.75
N SER A 59 -7.53 -21.11 -15.00
CA SER A 59 -8.56 -21.17 -13.96
C SER A 59 -8.70 -22.55 -13.32
N GLN A 60 -8.59 -23.62 -14.13
CA GLN A 60 -8.67 -24.99 -13.64
C GLN A 60 -7.40 -25.39 -12.91
N ALA A 61 -6.23 -25.03 -13.47
CA ALA A 61 -4.93 -25.29 -12.88
C ALA A 61 -4.77 -24.65 -11.49
N LEU A 62 -5.33 -23.44 -11.30
CA LEU A 62 -5.24 -22.68 -10.05
C LEU A 62 -6.47 -22.84 -9.14
N SER A 63 -7.38 -23.76 -9.45
CA SER A 63 -8.65 -23.94 -8.72
C SER A 63 -8.48 -24.24 -7.22
N HIS A 64 -7.33 -24.78 -6.81
CA HIS A 64 -7.00 -25.02 -5.41
C HIS A 64 -6.51 -23.78 -4.66
N SER A 65 -6.01 -22.76 -5.37
CA SER A 65 -5.47 -21.53 -4.79
C SER A 65 -6.41 -20.34 -4.88
N VAL A 66 -7.52 -20.51 -5.60
CA VAL A 66 -8.55 -19.49 -5.80
C VAL A 66 -9.78 -19.84 -4.96
N PRO A 67 -10.22 -18.95 -4.04
CA PRO A 67 -11.40 -19.20 -3.23
C PRO A 67 -12.64 -19.48 -4.08
N LYS A 68 -13.34 -20.58 -3.77
CA LYS A 68 -14.54 -21.04 -4.51
C LYS A 68 -15.73 -20.09 -4.42
N SER A 69 -15.73 -19.20 -3.42
CA SER A 69 -16.78 -18.20 -3.20
C SER A 69 -16.69 -17.01 -4.17
N LEU A 70 -15.58 -16.85 -4.88
CA LEU A 70 -15.36 -15.74 -5.79
C LEU A 70 -15.85 -16.07 -7.19
N ALA A 71 -16.48 -15.08 -7.85
CA ALA A 71 -16.73 -15.14 -9.28
C ALA A 71 -15.41 -14.91 -10.01
N VAL A 72 -14.96 -15.89 -10.81
CA VAL A 72 -13.66 -15.84 -11.50
C VAL A 72 -13.78 -16.18 -12.97
N SER A 73 -13.09 -15.42 -13.81
CA SER A 73 -12.89 -15.71 -15.24
C SER A 73 -11.44 -15.49 -15.65
N VAL A 74 -11.04 -16.02 -16.81
CA VAL A 74 -9.71 -15.80 -17.39
C VAL A 74 -9.83 -14.77 -18.51
N VAL A 75 -8.88 -13.83 -18.57
CA VAL A 75 -8.79 -12.83 -19.63
C VAL A 75 -7.36 -12.78 -20.17
N LYS A 76 -7.20 -12.61 -21.47
CA LYS A 76 -5.88 -12.45 -22.07
C LYS A 76 -5.35 -11.04 -21.89
N ARG A 77 -4.03 -10.89 -21.96
CA ARG A 77 -3.39 -9.58 -21.80
C ARG A 77 -3.82 -8.60 -22.90
N GLU A 78 -4.03 -9.07 -24.13
CA GLU A 78 -4.51 -8.24 -25.25
C GLU A 78 -5.97 -7.77 -25.11
N ASP A 79 -6.76 -8.45 -24.27
CA ASP A 79 -8.19 -8.15 -24.07
C ASP A 79 -8.43 -7.23 -22.87
N LEU A 80 -7.37 -6.87 -22.13
CA LEU A 80 -7.49 -6.00 -20.96
C LEU A 80 -7.99 -4.60 -21.33
N PRO A 81 -8.93 -4.02 -20.56
CA PRO A 81 -9.33 -2.64 -20.72
C PRO A 81 -8.13 -1.68 -20.69
N THR A 82 -8.16 -0.62 -21.50
CA THR A 82 -7.01 0.28 -21.72
C THR A 82 -6.38 0.80 -20.42
N LEU A 83 -7.20 1.22 -19.45
CA LEU A 83 -6.70 1.74 -18.18
C LEU A 83 -6.01 0.68 -17.32
N VAL A 84 -6.52 -0.56 -17.35
CA VAL A 84 -5.94 -1.70 -16.64
C VAL A 84 -4.64 -2.12 -17.30
N ARG A 85 -4.61 -2.21 -18.63
CA ARG A 85 -3.42 -2.55 -19.43
C ARG A 85 -2.28 -1.55 -19.23
N ALA A 86 -2.62 -0.30 -18.96
CA ALA A 86 -1.66 0.76 -18.65
C ALA A 86 -1.09 0.66 -17.21
N CYS A 87 -1.49 -0.33 -16.42
CA CYS A 87 -1.08 -0.50 -15.04
C CYS A 87 -0.45 -1.88 -14.80
N ARG A 88 0.48 -1.93 -13.84
CA ARG A 88 0.88 -3.19 -13.20
C ARG A 88 -0.26 -3.70 -12.33
N LEU A 89 -0.47 -5.01 -12.33
CA LEU A 89 -1.50 -5.67 -11.52
C LEU A 89 -1.03 -5.84 -10.06
N PRO A 90 -1.94 -5.89 -9.07
CA PRO A 90 -3.39 -5.92 -9.20
C PRO A 90 -3.99 -4.56 -9.59
N ALA A 91 -5.11 -4.61 -10.30
CA ALA A 91 -5.89 -3.42 -10.64
C ALA A 91 -7.39 -3.68 -10.51
N VAL A 92 -8.14 -2.67 -10.06
CA VAL A 92 -9.61 -2.68 -10.01
C VAL A 92 -10.16 -1.67 -10.99
N LEU A 93 -11.00 -2.11 -11.92
CA LEU A 93 -11.77 -1.23 -12.80
C LEU A 93 -13.20 -1.10 -12.27
N ASP A 94 -13.70 0.13 -12.20
CA ASP A 94 -15.10 0.37 -11.88
C ASP A 94 -16.04 -0.15 -12.98
N ALA A 95 -17.31 -0.35 -12.63
CA ALA A 95 -18.32 -0.80 -13.59
C ALA A 95 -18.49 0.16 -14.80
N GLY A 96 -18.14 1.44 -14.62
CA GLY A 96 -18.18 2.45 -15.67
C GLY A 96 -16.99 2.41 -16.63
N GLY A 97 -15.98 1.56 -16.40
CA GLY A 97 -14.81 1.39 -17.27
C GLY A 97 -13.87 2.61 -17.35
N SER A 98 -14.07 3.64 -16.52
CA SER A 98 -13.37 4.92 -16.62
C SER A 98 -12.47 5.20 -15.42
N PHE A 99 -12.63 4.47 -14.32
CA PHE A 99 -11.84 4.67 -13.11
C PHE A 99 -11.15 3.37 -12.70
N CYS A 100 -9.83 3.36 -12.84
CA CYS A 100 -8.97 2.25 -12.47
C CYS A 100 -8.23 2.57 -11.16
N ARG A 101 -8.14 1.60 -10.25
CA ARG A 101 -7.30 1.64 -9.06
C ARG A 101 -6.20 0.62 -9.22
N ALA A 102 -4.94 1.02 -9.18
CA ALA A 102 -3.83 0.11 -9.40
C ALA A 102 -2.80 0.17 -8.27
N GLY A 103 -2.20 -0.98 -8.01
CA GLY A 103 -1.21 -1.20 -6.98
C GLY A 103 -1.79 -1.83 -5.73
N LEU A 104 -1.00 -2.70 -5.11
CA LEU A 104 -1.46 -3.59 -4.05
C LEU A 104 -2.08 -2.83 -2.88
N ALA A 105 -1.37 -1.85 -2.30
CA ALA A 105 -1.90 -1.12 -1.15
C ALA A 105 -3.22 -0.37 -1.49
N VAL A 106 -3.30 0.20 -2.70
CA VAL A 106 -4.49 0.92 -3.17
C VAL A 106 -5.67 -0.04 -3.35
N VAL A 107 -5.46 -1.17 -4.04
CA VAL A 107 -6.47 -2.19 -4.32
C VAL A 107 -6.98 -2.82 -3.03
N LEU A 108 -6.08 -3.25 -2.13
CA LEU A 108 -6.47 -3.91 -0.88
C LEU A 108 -7.27 -2.98 0.04
N ARG A 109 -6.86 -1.72 0.13
CA ARG A 109 -7.63 -0.71 0.89
C ARG A 109 -9.00 -0.48 0.28
N HIS A 110 -9.10 -0.49 -1.06
CA HIS A 110 -10.40 -0.37 -1.74
C HIS A 110 -11.32 -1.56 -1.46
N ILE A 111 -10.79 -2.79 -1.43
CA ILE A 111 -11.56 -3.99 -1.05
C ILE A 111 -12.13 -3.84 0.36
N ILE A 112 -11.30 -3.43 1.32
CA ILE A 112 -11.75 -3.19 2.71
C ILE A 112 -12.84 -2.12 2.75
N GLN A 113 -12.59 -0.96 2.12
CA GLN A 113 -13.57 0.13 2.10
C GLN A 113 -14.90 -0.30 1.46
N ARG A 114 -14.86 -1.06 0.37
CA ARG A 114 -16.05 -1.55 -0.32
C ARG A 114 -16.81 -2.54 0.54
N THR A 115 -16.12 -3.44 1.22
CA THR A 115 -16.72 -4.39 2.17
C THR A 115 -17.43 -3.64 3.29
N CYS A 116 -16.77 -2.68 3.94
CA CYS A 116 -17.38 -1.88 5.00
C CYS A 116 -18.53 -0.97 4.53
N GLN A 117 -18.54 -0.56 3.27
CA GLN A 117 -19.67 0.19 2.69
C GLN A 117 -20.92 -0.68 2.53
N LEU A 118 -20.74 -1.95 2.17
CA LEU A 118 -21.84 -2.89 1.97
C LEU A 118 -22.31 -3.51 3.28
N GLU A 119 -21.37 -3.73 4.21
CA GLU A 119 -21.62 -4.29 5.53
C GLU A 119 -21.00 -3.39 6.64
N PRO A 120 -21.68 -2.30 7.05
CA PRO A 120 -21.14 -1.37 8.04
C PRO A 120 -20.81 -1.99 9.41
N GLY A 121 -21.34 -3.18 9.73
CA GLY A 121 -21.08 -3.90 10.97
C GLY A 121 -19.75 -4.66 11.02
N ARG A 122 -19.02 -4.78 9.90
CA ARG A 122 -17.75 -5.54 9.78
C ARG A 122 -16.56 -4.80 10.40
N THR A 123 -16.59 -4.67 11.73
CA THR A 123 -15.53 -4.00 12.50
C THR A 123 -14.19 -4.74 12.44
N ASP A 124 -14.24 -6.07 12.26
CA ASP A 124 -13.09 -6.95 12.00
C ASP A 124 -12.33 -6.50 10.75
N VAL A 125 -13.04 -6.26 9.64
CA VAL A 125 -12.45 -5.83 8.36
C VAL A 125 -12.05 -4.35 8.42
N ALA A 126 -12.89 -3.49 9.02
CA ALA A 126 -12.58 -2.07 9.17
C ALA A 126 -11.29 -1.84 9.98
N SER A 127 -11.02 -2.69 10.98
CA SER A 127 -9.83 -2.61 11.83
C SER A 127 -8.51 -2.80 11.05
N LEU A 128 -8.56 -3.48 9.90
CA LEU A 128 -7.39 -3.71 9.04
C LEU A 128 -6.78 -2.39 8.52
N LEU A 129 -7.58 -1.33 8.37
CA LEU A 129 -7.04 -0.03 7.95
C LEU A 129 -6.20 0.65 9.06
N GLY A 130 -6.13 0.06 10.25
CA GLY A 130 -5.35 0.55 11.37
C GLY A 130 -5.90 1.85 11.96
N PHE A 131 -5.13 2.46 12.85
CA PHE A 131 -5.55 3.69 13.53
C PHE A 131 -5.78 4.83 12.51
N LYS A 132 -6.95 5.48 12.59
CA LYS A 132 -7.37 6.55 11.66
C LYS A 132 -7.31 6.16 10.18
N ASN A 133 -7.43 4.86 9.87
CA ASN A 133 -7.38 4.32 8.51
C ASN A 133 -6.05 4.60 7.78
N THR A 134 -4.92 4.64 8.50
CA THR A 134 -3.61 5.03 7.98
C THR A 134 -2.70 3.88 7.53
N CYS A 135 -3.03 2.63 7.87
CA CYS A 135 -2.24 1.45 7.50
C CYS A 135 -2.07 1.36 5.98
N LEU A 136 -0.82 1.35 5.49
CA LEU A 136 -0.46 1.37 4.07
C LEU A 136 -1.15 2.47 3.24
N LYS A 137 -1.54 3.60 3.86
CA LYS A 137 -2.16 4.74 3.15
C LYS A 137 -1.14 5.58 2.37
N ALA A 138 0.07 5.70 2.89
CA ALA A 138 1.13 6.49 2.29
C ALA A 138 1.79 5.72 1.14
N CYS A 139 2.14 6.43 0.06
CA CYS A 139 2.82 5.89 -1.11
C CYS A 139 4.18 5.25 -0.76
N ALA A 140 4.61 4.24 -1.54
CA ALA A 140 5.91 3.60 -1.39
C ALA A 140 7.11 4.55 -1.62
N GLU A 141 6.89 5.67 -2.32
CA GLU A 141 7.88 6.71 -2.56
C GLU A 141 8.18 7.56 -1.32
N VAL A 142 7.25 7.60 -0.36
CA VAL A 142 7.32 8.46 0.84
C VAL A 142 7.42 7.63 2.12
N SER A 143 6.85 6.42 2.12
CA SER A 143 6.82 5.51 3.26
C SER A 143 7.72 4.32 3.01
N GLN A 144 8.84 4.25 3.74
CA GLN A 144 9.74 3.09 3.73
C GLN A 144 9.01 1.81 4.14
N TRP A 145 8.08 1.91 5.09
CA TRP A 145 7.26 0.78 5.53
C TRP A 145 6.34 0.27 4.43
N THR A 146 5.61 1.17 3.74
CA THR A 146 4.77 0.78 2.60
C THR A 146 5.64 0.15 1.51
N ARG A 147 6.79 0.76 1.19
CA ARG A 147 7.73 0.23 0.19
C ARG A 147 8.21 -1.18 0.54
N LEU A 148 8.54 -1.42 1.82
CA LEU A 148 8.98 -2.72 2.30
C LEU A 148 7.89 -3.79 2.13
N CYS A 149 6.67 -3.51 2.59
CA CYS A 149 5.56 -4.46 2.54
C CYS A 149 5.03 -4.70 1.12
N GLU A 150 4.91 -3.64 0.32
CA GLU A 150 4.26 -3.67 -1.00
C GLU A 150 5.21 -4.13 -2.13
N LEU A 151 6.50 -3.84 -2.01
CA LEU A 151 7.48 -4.10 -3.07
C LEU A 151 8.66 -4.94 -2.58
N GLY A 152 9.30 -4.54 -1.48
CA GLY A 152 10.56 -5.13 -1.02
C GLY A 152 10.45 -6.61 -0.68
N ILE A 153 9.55 -6.95 0.25
CA ILE A 153 9.38 -8.33 0.73
C ILE A 153 8.84 -9.24 -0.38
N PRO A 154 7.75 -8.89 -1.12
CA PRO A 154 7.27 -9.73 -2.21
C PRO A 154 8.36 -10.04 -3.24
N SER A 155 9.08 -9.01 -3.71
CA SER A 155 10.12 -9.20 -4.74
C SER A 155 11.27 -10.07 -4.24
N ALA A 156 11.71 -9.85 -2.99
CA ALA A 156 12.80 -10.62 -2.39
C ALA A 156 12.42 -12.09 -2.15
N VAL A 157 11.15 -12.36 -1.80
CA VAL A 157 10.65 -13.74 -1.66
C VAL A 157 10.52 -14.41 -3.02
N GLU A 158 9.94 -13.75 -4.03
CA GLU A 158 9.84 -14.31 -5.39
C GLU A 158 11.21 -14.58 -6.01
N GLU A 159 12.20 -13.74 -5.74
CA GLU A 159 13.59 -13.99 -6.14
C GLU A 159 14.17 -15.22 -5.46
N HIS A 160 13.98 -15.35 -4.14
CA HIS A 160 14.41 -16.55 -3.41
C HIS A 160 13.73 -17.83 -3.94
N LEU A 161 12.44 -17.78 -4.26
CA LEU A 161 11.68 -18.94 -4.74
C LEU A 161 12.11 -19.41 -6.14
N ARG A 162 12.71 -18.54 -6.97
CA ARG A 162 13.28 -18.92 -8.26
C ARG A 162 14.55 -19.76 -8.13
N SER A 163 15.33 -19.56 -7.07
CA SER A 163 16.59 -20.27 -6.83
C SER A 163 16.74 -20.69 -5.35
N PRO A 164 15.92 -21.64 -4.86
CA PRO A 164 15.84 -21.95 -3.43
C PRO A 164 17.03 -22.77 -2.89
N THR A 165 17.86 -23.34 -3.76
CA THR A 165 18.95 -24.27 -3.42
C THR A 165 20.35 -23.70 -3.61
N GLU A 166 20.51 -22.38 -3.77
CA GLU A 166 21.86 -21.79 -3.94
C GLU A 166 22.77 -22.13 -2.75
N GLU A 167 24.00 -22.59 -3.03
CA GLU A 167 24.96 -23.07 -2.03
C GLU A 167 25.31 -22.00 -0.97
N HIS A 168 25.15 -20.72 -1.32
CA HIS A 168 25.36 -19.56 -0.43
C HIS A 168 24.05 -18.83 -0.12
N LEU A 169 22.95 -19.56 0.07
CA LEU A 169 21.66 -18.96 0.41
C LEU A 169 21.76 -18.02 1.62
N GLN A 170 21.67 -16.71 1.39
CA GLN A 170 21.61 -15.69 2.42
C GLN A 170 20.17 -15.28 2.69
N LEU A 171 19.91 -14.81 3.91
CA LEU A 171 18.61 -14.25 4.26
C LEU A 171 18.39 -12.94 3.47
N PRO A 172 17.28 -12.79 2.72
CA PRO A 172 17.03 -11.59 1.96
C PRO A 172 16.98 -10.35 2.86
N ALA A 173 17.62 -9.26 2.44
CA ALA A 173 17.72 -8.03 3.22
C ALA A 173 16.34 -7.47 3.64
N ALA A 174 15.32 -7.60 2.78
CA ALA A 174 13.96 -7.19 3.09
C ALA A 174 13.32 -8.01 4.23
N VAL A 175 13.60 -9.32 4.29
CA VAL A 175 13.11 -10.20 5.37
C VAL A 175 13.86 -9.91 6.67
N LEU A 176 15.18 -9.69 6.60
CA LEU A 176 15.97 -9.25 7.76
C LEU A 176 15.51 -7.91 8.30
N HIS A 177 15.17 -6.97 7.42
CA HIS A 177 14.59 -5.70 7.83
C HIS A 177 13.25 -5.92 8.56
N LEU A 178 12.38 -6.81 8.08
CA LEU A 178 11.15 -7.15 8.82
C LEU A 178 11.45 -7.75 10.21
N GLU A 179 12.41 -8.68 10.32
CA GLU A 179 12.84 -9.24 11.60
C GLU A 179 13.32 -8.15 12.57
N GLN A 180 14.15 -7.22 12.09
CA GLN A 180 14.62 -6.08 12.88
C GLN A 180 13.46 -5.18 13.34
N ARG A 181 12.51 -4.88 12.45
CA ARG A 181 11.33 -4.07 12.75
C ARG A 181 10.44 -4.71 13.82
N LEU A 182 10.28 -6.03 13.81
CA LEU A 182 9.53 -6.76 14.84
C LEU A 182 10.20 -6.69 16.22
N GLY A 183 11.51 -6.39 16.27
CA GLY A 183 12.28 -6.21 17.50
C GLY A 183 12.26 -4.79 18.07
N GLU A 184 11.74 -3.82 17.32
CA GLU A 184 11.64 -2.44 17.77
C GLU A 184 10.50 -2.25 18.79
N PRO A 185 10.60 -1.25 19.69
CA PRO A 185 9.52 -0.95 20.62
C PRO A 185 8.30 -0.33 19.91
N VAL A 186 7.11 -0.83 20.27
CA VAL A 186 5.84 -0.37 19.71
C VAL A 186 5.36 0.91 20.38
N ARG A 187 4.78 1.82 19.59
CA ARG A 187 4.00 2.95 20.09
C ARG A 187 2.55 2.86 19.63
N VAL A 188 1.61 2.94 20.56
CA VAL A 188 0.16 2.96 20.27
C VAL A 188 -0.52 4.19 20.88
N HIS A 189 -1.74 4.51 20.44
CA HIS A 189 -2.46 5.70 20.94
C HIS A 189 -2.62 5.70 22.48
N ASN A 190 -2.77 4.53 23.09
CA ASN A 190 -2.92 4.34 24.54
C ASN A 190 -1.62 3.80 25.19
N ASP A 191 -0.45 4.12 24.63
CA ASP A 191 0.86 3.56 25.01
C ASP A 191 1.09 3.57 26.53
N ASP A 192 1.04 4.76 27.14
CA ASP A 192 1.25 4.94 28.58
C ASP A 192 0.32 4.07 29.43
N LYS A 193 -0.95 3.93 29.02
CA LYS A 193 -1.93 3.12 29.75
C LYS A 193 -1.52 1.64 29.74
N ILE A 194 -1.16 1.11 28.58
CA ILE A 194 -0.81 -0.30 28.42
C ILE A 194 0.55 -0.60 29.08
N ARG A 195 1.53 0.31 28.95
CA ARG A 195 2.84 0.17 29.59
C ARG A 195 2.73 0.19 31.11
N ARG A 196 1.84 1.02 31.66
CA ARG A 196 1.53 1.00 33.10
C ARG A 196 0.89 -0.32 33.52
N GLN A 197 -0.04 -0.87 32.73
CA GLN A 197 -0.61 -2.22 32.98
C GLN A 197 0.46 -3.32 32.97
N LYS A 198 1.38 -3.29 31.98
CA LYS A 198 2.54 -4.19 31.89
C LYS A 198 3.40 -4.08 33.15
N LEU A 199 3.68 -2.87 33.63
CA LEU A 199 4.41 -2.66 34.88
C LEU A 199 3.67 -3.22 36.10
N GLN A 200 2.34 -3.11 36.16
CA GLN A 200 1.57 -3.71 37.27
C GLN A 200 1.67 -5.23 37.24
N GLN A 201 1.57 -5.86 36.07
CA GLN A 201 1.68 -7.31 35.93
C GLN A 201 3.09 -7.80 36.29
N GLN A 202 4.12 -7.11 35.83
CA GLN A 202 5.51 -7.43 36.18
C GLN A 202 5.79 -7.29 37.69
N LYS A 203 5.20 -6.29 38.36
CA LYS A 203 5.31 -6.14 39.82
C LYS A 203 4.54 -7.21 40.58
N LYS A 204 3.39 -7.67 40.08
CA LYS A 204 2.61 -8.78 40.67
C LYS A 204 3.27 -10.14 40.47
N ASN A 205 3.97 -10.33 39.35
CA ASN A 205 4.66 -11.58 39.00
C ASN A 205 6.08 -11.67 39.59
N LYS A 206 6.59 -10.64 40.27
CA LYS A 206 7.84 -10.74 41.04
C LYS A 206 7.57 -11.60 42.28
N PRO A 207 8.20 -12.78 42.44
CA PRO A 207 8.04 -13.55 43.66
C PRO A 207 8.56 -12.73 44.84
N LEU A 208 7.71 -12.52 45.84
CA LEU A 208 8.14 -12.08 47.17
C LEU A 208 9.17 -13.11 47.66
N LYS A 209 10.37 -12.66 48.01
CA LYS A 209 11.40 -13.56 48.53
C LYS A 209 10.90 -14.24 49.81
N GLU A 210 11.05 -15.56 49.80
CA GLU A 210 11.23 -16.51 50.92
C GLU A 210 10.00 -17.02 51.71
N GLY A 211 9.71 -18.30 51.45
CA GLY A 211 9.02 -19.25 52.34
C GLY A 211 8.95 -20.62 51.65
N PRO A 212 9.47 -21.72 52.24
CA PRO A 212 9.48 -23.02 51.56
C PRO A 212 8.20 -23.80 51.86
N SER A 213 7.32 -23.98 50.87
CA SER A 213 6.56 -25.23 50.72
C SER A 213 5.77 -25.28 49.41
N MET A 214 5.84 -26.47 48.81
CA MET A 214 5.15 -27.03 47.65
C MET A 214 3.73 -26.51 47.37
N GLU A 215 3.46 -26.19 46.10
CA GLU A 215 2.72 -27.08 45.19
C GLU A 215 2.75 -26.49 43.77
N ALA A 216 3.41 -27.19 42.86
CA ALA A 216 3.45 -26.85 41.44
C ALA A 216 2.09 -27.15 40.81
N ARG A 217 1.15 -26.19 40.90
CA ARG A 217 0.01 -26.16 39.98
C ARG A 217 0.54 -25.75 38.61
N SER A 218 0.32 -26.62 37.63
CA SER A 218 0.58 -26.41 36.21
C SER A 218 0.09 -25.01 35.78
N ALA A 219 1.03 -24.07 35.67
CA ALA A 219 0.75 -22.74 35.20
C ALA A 219 0.53 -22.80 33.69
N GLU A 220 -0.70 -22.60 33.24
CA GLU A 220 -0.96 -22.21 31.87
C GLU A 220 -0.06 -21.02 31.51
N PRO A 221 0.51 -20.95 30.30
CA PRO A 221 1.37 -19.84 29.91
C PRO A 221 0.59 -18.53 30.03
N GLN A 222 0.92 -17.72 31.03
CA GLN A 222 0.22 -16.46 31.31
C GLN A 222 0.30 -15.57 30.06
N ARG A 223 -0.85 -15.25 29.46
CA ARG A 223 -0.94 -14.33 28.31
C ARG A 223 -0.35 -12.98 28.70
N GLY A 224 0.64 -12.50 27.94
CA GLY A 224 1.25 -11.18 28.13
C GLY A 224 0.25 -10.03 27.92
N VAL A 225 0.46 -8.88 28.56
CA VAL A 225 -0.43 -7.71 28.49
C VAL A 225 -0.69 -7.29 27.05
N GLU A 226 0.31 -7.35 26.18
CA GLU A 226 0.21 -7.00 24.77
C GLU A 226 -0.78 -7.90 24.03
N LEU A 227 -0.67 -9.22 24.21
CA LEU A 227 -1.58 -10.19 23.61
C LEU A 227 -3.01 -10.02 24.15
N SER A 228 -3.14 -9.74 25.45
CA SER A 228 -4.45 -9.44 26.05
C SER A 228 -5.06 -8.15 25.47
N ALA A 229 -4.26 -7.10 25.27
CA ALA A 229 -4.72 -5.84 24.69
C ALA A 229 -5.12 -6.01 23.21
N ALA A 230 -4.38 -6.83 22.47
CA ALA A 230 -4.67 -7.19 21.09
C ALA A 230 -6.02 -7.92 20.97
N LEU A 231 -6.22 -8.97 21.77
CA LEU A 231 -7.46 -9.77 21.77
C LEU A 231 -8.67 -8.96 22.22
N ALA A 232 -8.53 -8.09 23.22
CA ALA A 232 -9.61 -7.21 23.67
C ALA A 232 -10.10 -6.26 22.57
N LYS A 233 -9.22 -5.90 21.62
CA LYS A 233 -9.56 -5.05 20.48
C LYS A 233 -10.25 -5.80 19.34
N LEU A 234 -10.07 -7.13 19.28
CA LEU A 234 -10.70 -8.03 18.30
C LEU A 234 -12.06 -8.57 18.78
N SER A 235 -12.31 -8.60 20.09
CA SER A 235 -13.60 -9.04 20.65
C SER A 235 -14.65 -7.93 20.57
N VAL A 236 -15.81 -8.26 20.02
CA VAL A 236 -16.99 -7.36 19.94
C VAL A 236 -17.60 -7.11 21.34
N ASP A 237 -17.40 -8.05 22.28
CA ASP A 237 -17.94 -8.03 23.65
C ASP A 237 -16.93 -7.48 24.68
N ALA A 238 -16.05 -6.56 24.31
CA ALA A 238 -15.07 -6.00 25.24
C ALA A 238 -15.76 -5.17 26.34
N VAL A 239 -16.18 -5.85 27.42
CA VAL A 239 -16.60 -5.24 28.68
C VAL A 239 -15.45 -4.39 29.19
N THR A 240 -15.71 -3.08 29.36
CA THR A 240 -14.79 -2.18 30.04
C THR A 240 -14.39 -2.80 31.37
N PRO A 241 -13.10 -3.11 31.62
CA PRO A 241 -12.71 -3.61 32.92
C PRO A 241 -13.07 -2.54 33.96
N SER A 242 -13.74 -2.96 35.04
CA SER A 242 -14.03 -2.10 36.19
C SER A 242 -12.76 -1.34 36.58
N SER A 243 -12.87 -0.03 36.79
CA SER A 243 -11.74 0.82 37.17
C SER A 243 -11.21 0.42 38.55
N THR A 244 -10.38 -0.61 38.63
CA THR A 244 -9.56 -0.87 39.82
C THR A 244 -8.63 0.32 39.98
N ARG A 245 -8.79 1.06 41.08
CA ARG A 245 -7.91 2.18 41.46
C ARG A 245 -6.46 1.71 41.37
N GLU A 246 -5.74 2.22 40.38
CA GLU A 246 -4.30 1.97 40.23
C GLU A 246 -3.56 2.42 41.49
N SER A 247 -2.58 1.64 41.94
CA SER A 247 -1.78 2.01 43.11
C SER A 247 -1.01 3.30 42.87
N SER A 248 -0.89 4.14 43.91
CA SER A 248 -0.25 5.46 43.86
C SER A 248 1.18 5.42 43.32
N ASP A 249 1.88 4.30 43.51
CA ASP A 249 3.28 4.13 43.14
C ASP A 249 3.49 3.86 41.65
N ILE A 250 2.44 3.47 40.92
CA ILE A 250 2.51 3.22 39.47
C ILE A 250 2.17 4.49 38.69
N ARG A 251 1.33 5.36 39.25
CA ARG A 251 1.04 6.69 38.68
C ARG A 251 2.23 7.65 38.74
N LYS A 252 3.08 7.50 39.76
CA LYS A 252 4.27 8.35 39.97
C LYS A 252 5.48 7.99 39.09
N VAL A 253 5.45 6.85 38.39
CA VAL A 253 6.54 6.43 37.49
C VAL A 253 6.57 7.32 36.25
N LYS A 254 7.76 7.84 35.93
CA LYS A 254 7.99 8.67 34.74
C LYS A 254 7.77 7.83 33.49
N THR A 255 7.24 8.43 32.43
CA THR A 255 6.96 7.73 31.15
C THR A 255 8.23 7.11 30.53
N THR A 256 9.41 7.69 30.77
CA THR A 256 10.70 7.16 30.33
C THR A 256 11.13 5.88 31.06
N GLU A 257 10.54 5.59 32.22
CA GLU A 257 10.86 4.43 33.07
C GLU A 257 9.84 3.29 32.92
N LEU A 258 8.80 3.49 32.10
CA LEU A 258 7.80 2.46 31.84
C LEU A 258 8.38 1.37 30.91
N PRO A 259 8.01 0.09 31.09
CA PRO A 259 8.47 -0.98 30.22
C PRO A 259 8.00 -0.74 28.79
N GLU A 260 8.84 -1.08 27.80
CA GLU A 260 8.49 -0.96 26.39
C GLU A 260 7.45 -2.02 25.98
N LEU A 261 6.65 -1.72 24.97
CA LEU A 261 5.69 -2.67 24.38
C LEU A 261 6.34 -3.41 23.23
N GLU A 262 6.06 -4.71 23.15
CA GLU A 262 6.54 -5.55 22.07
C GLU A 262 5.51 -5.69 20.94
N HIS A 263 6.00 -6.01 19.74
CA HIS A 263 5.13 -6.40 18.64
C HIS A 263 4.34 -7.68 18.99
N VAL A 264 3.03 -7.61 18.76
CA VAL A 264 2.14 -8.78 18.63
C VAL A 264 2.01 -9.14 17.16
N PHE A 265 1.81 -8.13 16.33
CA PHE A 265 1.61 -8.12 14.89
C PHE A 265 2.61 -7.16 14.21
N ALA A 266 2.64 -7.14 12.88
CA ALA A 266 3.71 -6.49 12.11
C ALA A 266 3.87 -4.99 12.39
N GLU A 267 2.76 -4.23 12.50
CA GLU A 267 2.82 -2.79 12.80
C GLU A 267 2.83 -2.48 14.29
N GLY A 268 2.45 -3.43 15.15
CA GLY A 268 2.40 -3.20 16.59
C GLY A 268 1.55 -4.22 17.34
N LEU A 269 0.58 -3.74 18.11
CA LEU A 269 -0.27 -4.62 18.93
C LEU A 269 -1.46 -5.21 18.19
N TYR A 270 -1.91 -4.60 17.10
CA TYR A 270 -3.18 -4.93 16.45
C TYR A 270 -2.93 -5.53 15.08
N PHE A 271 -3.75 -6.51 14.71
CA PHE A 271 -3.74 -7.10 13.38
C PHE A 271 -4.23 -6.06 12.37
N THR A 272 -3.42 -5.76 11.37
CA THR A 272 -3.75 -4.77 10.33
C THR A 272 -3.59 -5.34 8.93
N LEU A 273 -3.90 -4.54 7.91
CA LEU A 273 -3.72 -4.89 6.51
C LEU A 273 -2.25 -5.28 6.21
N THR A 274 -1.28 -4.74 6.95
CA THR A 274 0.12 -5.14 6.79
C THR A 274 0.33 -6.63 7.09
N ASP A 275 -0.31 -7.18 8.13
CA ASP A 275 -0.19 -8.61 8.43
C ASP A 275 -0.79 -9.47 7.31
N VAL A 276 -1.91 -9.02 6.73
CA VAL A 276 -2.56 -9.67 5.58
C VAL A 276 -1.65 -9.66 4.35
N VAL A 277 -0.93 -8.56 4.10
CA VAL A 277 0.05 -8.45 3.00
C VAL A 277 1.26 -9.37 3.22
N LEU A 278 1.79 -9.40 4.44
CA LEU A 278 3.01 -10.14 4.74
C LEU A 278 2.77 -11.65 4.81
N LEU A 279 1.61 -12.10 5.26
CA LEU A 279 1.37 -13.52 5.55
C LEU A 279 1.62 -14.45 4.35
N PRO A 280 1.05 -14.23 3.15
CA PRO A 280 1.32 -15.10 2.00
C PRO A 280 2.81 -15.11 1.61
N CYS A 281 3.46 -13.94 1.64
CA CYS A 281 4.88 -13.81 1.33
C CYS A 281 5.74 -14.64 2.28
N ILE A 282 5.55 -14.42 3.58
CA ILE A 282 6.35 -15.08 4.62
C ILE A 282 6.03 -16.57 4.69
N HIS A 283 4.78 -16.96 4.47
CA HIS A 283 4.41 -18.38 4.41
C HIS A 283 5.18 -19.12 3.31
N GLN A 284 5.19 -18.61 2.08
CA GLN A 284 5.93 -19.24 0.97
C GLN A 284 7.44 -19.26 1.26
N TYR A 285 7.98 -18.16 1.79
CA TYR A 285 9.38 -18.07 2.18
C TYR A 285 9.75 -19.11 3.26
N LEU A 286 8.94 -19.25 4.30
CA LEU A 286 9.16 -20.24 5.37
C LEU A 286 9.00 -21.67 4.87
N CYS A 287 8.08 -21.95 3.94
CA CYS A 287 7.97 -23.27 3.29
C CYS A 287 9.28 -23.63 2.58
N SER A 288 9.81 -22.71 1.77
CA SER A 288 11.07 -22.90 1.06
C SER A 288 12.24 -23.08 2.02
N LEU A 289 12.36 -22.22 3.05
CA LEU A 289 13.40 -22.35 4.06
C LEU A 289 13.31 -23.68 4.82
N GLN A 290 12.11 -24.12 5.20
CA GLN A 290 11.94 -25.38 5.92
C GLN A 290 12.42 -26.59 5.10
N GLN A 291 12.22 -26.55 3.78
CA GLN A 291 12.60 -27.61 2.85
C GLN A 291 14.10 -27.57 2.50
N HIS A 292 14.64 -26.40 2.14
CA HIS A 292 15.97 -26.28 1.54
C HIS A 292 17.03 -25.72 2.51
N ALA A 293 16.62 -24.95 3.52
CA ALA A 293 17.54 -24.25 4.42
C ALA A 293 17.07 -24.13 5.88
N PRO A 294 16.67 -25.23 6.56
CA PRO A 294 16.09 -25.16 7.90
C PRO A 294 17.07 -24.61 8.95
N ARG A 295 18.38 -24.69 8.67
CA ARG A 295 19.46 -24.11 9.47
C ARG A 295 19.36 -22.59 9.67
N LEU A 296 18.64 -21.88 8.80
CA LEU A 296 18.48 -20.42 8.85
C LEU A 296 17.27 -19.98 9.68
N LEU A 297 16.35 -20.89 10.01
CA LEU A 297 15.16 -20.56 10.82
C LEU A 297 15.50 -19.99 12.20
N PRO A 298 16.53 -20.48 12.94
CA PRO A 298 16.92 -19.88 14.22
C PRO A 298 17.33 -18.40 14.13
N SER A 299 17.68 -17.89 12.94
CA SER A 299 18.04 -16.49 12.72
C SER A 299 16.84 -15.55 12.55
N LEU A 300 15.61 -16.08 12.54
CA LEU A 300 14.36 -15.32 12.36
C LEU A 300 13.35 -15.54 13.51
N PRO A 301 13.77 -15.46 14.79
CA PRO A 301 12.91 -15.84 15.92
C PRO A 301 11.63 -14.99 16.04
N LEU A 302 11.71 -13.69 15.74
CA LEU A 302 10.56 -12.78 15.87
C LEU A 302 9.56 -12.98 14.74
N LEU A 303 10.04 -13.21 13.52
CA LEU A 303 9.22 -13.55 12.36
C LEU A 303 8.50 -14.88 12.57
N LEU A 304 9.17 -15.90 13.12
CA LEU A 304 8.56 -17.18 13.45
C LEU A 304 7.46 -17.01 14.52
N ARG A 305 7.72 -16.23 15.57
CA ARG A 305 6.74 -15.89 16.61
C ARG A 305 5.55 -15.11 16.04
N TRP A 306 5.78 -14.17 15.14
CA TRP A 306 4.73 -13.45 14.42
C TRP A 306 3.88 -14.40 13.56
N TYR A 307 4.53 -15.27 12.78
CA TYR A 307 3.85 -16.23 11.90
C TYR A 307 2.97 -17.20 12.70
N GLN A 308 3.42 -17.68 13.86
CA GLN A 308 2.61 -18.52 14.76
C GLN A 308 1.36 -17.79 15.26
N ARG A 309 1.50 -16.53 15.70
CA ARG A 309 0.38 -15.74 16.22
C ARG A 309 -0.66 -15.42 15.17
N VAL A 310 -0.24 -15.06 13.96
CA VAL A 310 -1.16 -14.76 12.86
C VAL A 310 -2.03 -15.98 12.52
N GLN A 311 -1.47 -17.19 12.63
CA GLN A 311 -2.22 -18.44 12.44
C GLN A 311 -3.27 -18.70 13.53
N GLU A 312 -3.23 -18.05 14.69
CA GLU A 312 -4.25 -18.23 15.74
C GLU A 312 -5.57 -17.53 15.40
N LEU A 313 -5.57 -16.61 14.43
CA LEU A 313 -6.76 -15.85 14.06
C LEU A 313 -7.73 -16.69 13.21
N PRO A 314 -9.01 -16.84 13.61
CA PRO A 314 -9.98 -17.65 12.87
C PRO A 314 -10.20 -17.21 11.42
N GLY A 315 -10.24 -15.89 11.18
CA GLY A 315 -10.36 -15.34 9.82
C GLY A 315 -9.16 -15.68 8.94
N VAL A 316 -7.96 -15.72 9.51
CA VAL A 316 -6.74 -16.11 8.79
C VAL A 316 -6.77 -17.59 8.42
N ARG A 317 -7.17 -18.48 9.35
CA ARG A 317 -7.23 -19.93 9.07
C ARG A 317 -8.17 -20.24 7.91
N ARG A 318 -9.40 -19.69 7.95
CA ARG A 318 -10.35 -19.87 6.84
C ARG A 318 -9.81 -19.35 5.52
N ALA A 319 -9.33 -18.10 5.49
CA ALA A 319 -8.80 -17.52 4.27
C ALA A 319 -7.60 -18.31 3.71
N ALA A 320 -6.77 -18.87 4.59
CA ALA A 320 -5.67 -19.72 4.20
C ALA A 320 -6.15 -21.04 3.57
N GLU A 321 -7.13 -21.71 4.19
CA GLU A 321 -7.76 -22.92 3.65
C GLU A 321 -8.39 -22.66 2.28
N ASP A 322 -9.15 -21.57 2.14
CA ASP A 322 -9.80 -21.17 0.89
C ASP A 322 -8.81 -20.85 -0.23
N CYS A 323 -7.61 -20.37 0.12
CA CYS A 323 -6.54 -20.04 -0.83
C CYS A 323 -5.53 -21.20 -1.02
N GLY A 324 -5.82 -22.41 -0.53
CA GLY A 324 -4.93 -23.56 -0.64
C GLY A 324 -3.60 -23.40 0.12
N MET A 325 -3.54 -22.49 1.08
CA MET A 325 -2.36 -22.16 1.87
C MET A 325 -2.30 -23.04 3.13
N ALA A 326 -1.51 -24.11 3.08
CA ALA A 326 -1.35 -25.06 4.18
C ALA A 326 -0.48 -24.49 5.32
N LEU A 327 -1.09 -23.74 6.22
CA LEU A 327 -0.44 -23.19 7.42
C LEU A 327 0.24 -24.30 8.25
N PHE A 328 1.44 -24.02 8.75
CA PHE A 328 2.24 -24.99 9.48
C PHE A 328 3.04 -24.34 10.62
N SER A 329 3.58 -25.18 11.51
CA SER A 329 4.53 -24.77 12.55
C SER A 329 5.96 -25.13 12.10
N PRO A 330 6.81 -24.14 11.78
CA PRO A 330 8.19 -24.41 11.38
C PRO A 330 8.96 -25.17 12.46
N GLN A 331 9.68 -26.21 12.03
CA GLN A 331 10.46 -27.08 12.90
C GLN A 331 11.87 -26.53 13.05
N VAL A 332 12.10 -25.80 14.14
CA VAL A 332 13.43 -25.32 14.51
C VAL A 332 14.19 -26.48 15.15
N LYS A 333 14.99 -27.20 14.35
CA LYS A 333 15.92 -28.19 14.91
C LYS A 333 17.02 -27.44 15.65
N THR A 334 17.03 -27.54 16.97
CA THR A 334 18.13 -27.04 17.79
C THR A 334 19.41 -27.76 17.35
N PRO A 335 20.43 -27.07 16.82
CA PRO A 335 21.71 -27.71 16.59
C PRO A 335 22.28 -28.10 17.96
N CYS A 336 22.59 -29.38 18.17
CA CYS A 336 23.44 -29.80 19.29
C CYS A 336 24.89 -29.42 18.95
N TYR A 337 25.24 -28.13 19.00
CA TYR A 337 26.63 -27.69 18.93
C TYR A 337 26.86 -26.48 19.84
N SER A 338 27.99 -26.55 20.53
CA SER A 338 28.61 -25.55 21.41
C SER A 338 28.56 -24.14 20.82
N PRO A 339 28.50 -23.10 21.68
CA PRO A 339 28.31 -21.72 21.26
C PRO A 339 29.32 -21.34 20.17
N PRO A 340 28.87 -20.86 19.00
CA PRO A 340 29.80 -20.29 18.03
C PRO A 340 30.43 -19.04 18.63
N GLU A 341 31.74 -18.88 18.43
CA GLU A 341 32.42 -17.61 18.68
C GLU A 341 31.63 -16.50 17.98
N ALA A 342 31.43 -15.40 18.72
CA ALA A 342 30.74 -14.21 18.23
C ALA A 342 31.22 -13.88 16.80
N PRO A 343 30.31 -13.56 15.87
CA PRO A 343 30.74 -13.05 14.58
C PRO A 343 31.65 -11.85 14.86
N ARG A 344 32.91 -11.94 14.43
CA ARG A 344 33.74 -10.75 14.32
C ARG A 344 32.95 -9.81 13.42
N GLY A 345 32.47 -8.72 14.00
CA GLY A 345 31.83 -7.68 13.25
C GLY A 345 32.76 -7.33 12.11
N THR A 346 32.39 -7.67 10.88
CA THR A 346 32.66 -6.74 9.80
C THR A 346 32.02 -5.46 10.26
N GLU A 347 32.87 -4.51 10.64
CA GLU A 347 32.51 -3.11 10.75
C GLU A 347 31.82 -2.77 9.43
N ALA A 348 30.49 -2.87 9.43
CA ALA A 348 29.70 -2.03 8.58
C ALA A 348 30.15 -0.64 8.99
N GLU A 349 30.89 0.01 8.10
CA GLU A 349 31.13 1.45 8.18
C GLU A 349 29.85 2.05 8.75
N PRO A 350 29.89 2.74 9.90
CA PRO A 350 28.73 3.46 10.36
C PRO A 350 28.34 4.30 9.16
N GLU A 351 27.13 4.11 8.61
CA GLU A 351 26.60 5.03 7.62
C GLU A 351 26.85 6.39 8.24
N LYS A 352 27.80 7.13 7.64
CA LYS A 352 28.10 8.48 8.08
C LYS A 352 26.72 9.11 8.22
N PRO A 353 26.35 9.66 9.39
CA PRO A 353 25.10 10.38 9.48
C PRO A 353 25.14 11.31 8.28
N LYS A 354 24.22 11.13 7.32
CA LYS A 354 24.14 12.01 6.15
C LYS A 354 24.29 13.39 6.77
N PRO A 355 25.36 14.16 6.42
CA PRO A 355 25.65 15.42 7.08
C PRO A 355 24.32 16.10 7.14
N SER A 356 23.84 16.45 8.34
CA SER A 356 22.49 16.95 8.57
C SER A 356 22.27 17.97 7.46
N GLN A 357 21.59 17.55 6.39
CA GLN A 357 21.25 18.45 5.34
C GLN A 357 20.26 19.26 6.11
N GLU A 358 20.67 20.45 6.54
CA GLU A 358 19.77 21.43 7.11
C GLU A 358 18.59 21.39 6.17
N HIS A 359 17.50 20.75 6.62
CA HIS A 359 16.34 20.57 5.79
C HIS A 359 16.04 21.98 5.36
N PHE A 360 16.13 22.27 4.06
CA PHE A 360 16.02 23.63 3.61
C PHE A 360 14.63 24.13 4.03
N ILE A 361 14.56 24.90 5.13
CA ILE A 361 13.33 25.46 5.70
C ILE A 361 13.05 26.79 4.99
N GLY A 362 13.24 26.81 3.67
CA GLY A 362 12.94 27.95 2.83
C GLY A 362 11.78 27.62 1.90
N GLY A 363 10.79 28.51 1.83
CA GLY A 363 9.85 28.47 0.72
C GLY A 363 10.55 28.85 -0.60
N PRO A 364 9.85 28.72 -1.74
CA PRO A 364 10.38 29.17 -3.03
C PRO A 364 10.78 30.66 -3.03
N ARG A 365 10.13 31.50 -2.22
CA ARG A 365 10.46 32.93 -2.08
C ARG A 365 11.85 33.17 -1.46
N PRO A 366 12.17 32.64 -0.26
CA PRO A 366 13.52 32.67 0.29
C PRO A 366 14.60 32.14 -0.67
N THR A 367 14.25 31.16 -1.50
CA THR A 367 15.18 30.60 -2.50
C THR A 367 15.45 31.58 -3.63
N LEU A 368 14.39 32.14 -4.23
CA LEU A 368 14.51 33.11 -5.32
C LEU A 368 15.24 34.39 -4.89
N THR A 369 14.95 34.88 -3.67
CA THR A 369 15.67 36.02 -3.10
C THR A 369 17.15 35.72 -2.93
N LYS A 370 17.52 34.55 -2.38
CA LYS A 370 18.92 34.14 -2.26
C LYS A 370 19.61 33.99 -3.62
N LEU A 371 18.93 33.45 -4.63
CA LEU A 371 19.48 33.35 -5.98
C LEU A 371 19.79 34.74 -6.55
N GLN A 372 18.84 35.67 -6.44
CA GLN A 372 19.02 37.07 -6.87
C GLN A 372 20.14 37.77 -6.10
N GLU A 373 20.21 37.61 -4.78
CA GLU A 373 21.28 38.15 -3.92
C GLU A 373 22.67 37.62 -4.32
N ASN A 374 22.73 36.43 -4.93
CA ASN A 374 23.96 35.82 -5.45
C ASN A 374 24.16 36.06 -6.96
N GLY A 375 23.41 36.98 -7.57
CA GLY A 375 23.54 37.32 -8.99
C GLY A 375 23.05 36.24 -9.95
N ILE A 376 22.24 35.29 -9.48
CA ILE A 376 21.64 34.24 -10.29
C ILE A 376 20.21 34.65 -10.64
N GLU A 377 20.00 35.01 -11.90
CA GLU A 377 18.68 35.39 -12.42
C GLU A 377 18.02 34.25 -13.20
N ALA A 378 16.69 34.14 -13.08
CA ALA A 378 15.92 33.21 -13.88
C ALA A 378 15.73 33.78 -15.31
N ILE A 379 16.29 33.10 -16.31
CA ILE A 379 16.07 33.43 -17.71
C ILE A 379 14.84 32.67 -18.20
N PHE A 380 13.77 33.40 -18.51
CA PHE A 380 12.55 32.81 -19.03
C PHE A 380 12.61 32.68 -20.56
N SER A 381 12.23 31.50 -21.06
CA SER A 381 12.02 31.33 -22.50
C SER A 381 10.76 32.09 -22.95
N PRO A 382 10.70 32.59 -24.20
CA PRO A 382 9.49 33.19 -24.73
C PRO A 382 8.34 32.17 -24.70
N HIS A 383 7.11 32.66 -24.56
CA HIS A 383 5.94 31.80 -24.61
C HIS A 383 5.87 31.10 -25.98
N PRO A 384 5.64 29.78 -26.04
CA PRO A 384 5.65 29.00 -27.29
C PRO A 384 4.62 29.49 -28.31
N CYS A 385 3.45 29.93 -27.82
CA CYS A 385 2.36 30.44 -28.63
C CYS A 385 1.87 31.80 -28.07
N PRO A 386 2.61 32.91 -28.26
CA PRO A 386 2.38 34.17 -27.53
C PRO A 386 1.05 34.84 -27.87
N SER A 387 0.47 34.52 -29.03
CA SER A 387 -0.86 34.98 -29.47
C SER A 387 -2.02 34.12 -28.94
N TRP A 388 -1.73 33.00 -28.26
CA TRP A 388 -2.73 32.02 -27.86
C TRP A 388 -2.99 32.07 -26.34
N THR A 389 -4.26 32.10 -25.95
CA THR A 389 -4.69 32.00 -24.54
C THR A 389 -5.98 31.19 -24.43
N LEU A 390 -6.20 30.50 -23.30
CA LEU A 390 -7.49 29.88 -23.04
C LEU A 390 -8.53 30.94 -22.70
N PRO A 391 -9.72 30.91 -23.32
CA PRO A 391 -10.77 31.88 -23.05
C PRO A 391 -11.51 31.48 -21.76
N TRP A 392 -10.86 31.65 -20.61
CA TRP A 392 -11.32 31.20 -19.30
C TRP A 392 -12.75 31.64 -18.93
N GLU A 393 -13.15 32.83 -19.38
CA GLU A 393 -14.49 33.40 -19.12
C GLU A 393 -15.60 32.71 -19.94
N SER A 394 -15.24 32.06 -21.05
CA SER A 394 -16.18 31.31 -21.90
C SER A 394 -16.23 29.81 -21.61
N LEU A 395 -15.24 29.30 -20.86
CA LEU A 395 -15.17 27.89 -20.51
C LEU A 395 -16.18 27.57 -19.40
N PRO A 396 -16.79 26.36 -19.42
CA PRO A 396 -17.66 25.94 -18.33
C PRO A 396 -16.95 26.03 -16.97
N ALA A 397 -17.71 26.36 -15.92
CA ALA A 397 -17.18 26.53 -14.56
C ALA A 397 -16.35 25.31 -14.10
N ALA A 398 -16.82 24.09 -14.42
CA ALA A 398 -16.14 22.83 -14.10
C ALA A 398 -14.75 22.67 -14.74
N VAL A 399 -14.40 23.44 -15.77
CA VAL A 399 -13.05 23.48 -16.37
C VAL A 399 -12.14 24.46 -15.60
N ASN A 400 -12.71 25.50 -14.98
CA ASN A 400 -11.95 26.56 -14.33
C ASN A 400 -11.33 26.09 -13.00
N PRO A 401 -10.05 26.37 -12.73
CA PRO A 401 -9.43 26.02 -11.45
C PRO A 401 -10.03 26.71 -10.21
N THR A 402 -10.88 27.73 -10.38
CA THR A 402 -11.55 28.45 -9.29
C THR A 402 -12.50 27.58 -8.47
N GLU A 403 -13.08 26.52 -9.04
CA GLU A 403 -13.92 25.56 -8.29
C GLU A 403 -13.16 24.82 -7.18
N GLY A 404 -11.82 24.85 -7.21
CA GLY A 404 -10.95 24.25 -6.18
C GLY A 404 -10.92 24.99 -4.83
N LYS A 405 -11.83 25.93 -4.56
CA LYS A 405 -11.87 26.76 -3.34
C LYS A 405 -10.54 27.49 -3.06
N MET A 406 -9.94 28.06 -4.10
CA MET A 406 -8.70 28.83 -4.01
C MET A 406 -8.98 30.34 -3.99
N SER A 407 -8.10 31.14 -3.37
CA SER A 407 -8.17 32.60 -3.46
C SER A 407 -7.98 33.11 -4.89
N ASP A 408 -8.54 34.27 -5.22
CA ASP A 408 -8.51 34.83 -6.59
C ASP A 408 -7.09 34.98 -7.14
N THR A 409 -6.14 35.42 -6.30
CA THR A 409 -4.72 35.54 -6.68
C THR A 409 -4.08 34.19 -6.95
N ARG A 410 -4.51 33.13 -6.25
CA ARG A 410 -4.03 31.76 -6.49
C ARG A 410 -4.67 31.18 -7.75
N ALA A 411 -5.95 31.45 -7.97
CA ALA A 411 -6.65 31.05 -9.17
C ALA A 411 -6.06 31.71 -10.43
N LEU A 412 -5.77 33.01 -10.40
CA LEU A 412 -5.14 33.72 -11.52
C LEU A 412 -3.77 33.13 -11.88
N ARG A 413 -2.90 32.92 -10.89
CA ARG A 413 -1.59 32.27 -11.10
C ARG A 413 -1.73 30.86 -11.65
N LYS A 414 -2.73 30.10 -11.17
CA LYS A 414 -3.00 28.76 -11.70
C LYS A 414 -3.46 28.83 -13.15
N ARG A 415 -4.35 29.75 -13.53
CA ARG A 415 -4.78 29.96 -14.92
C ARG A 415 -3.60 30.30 -15.84
N GLN A 416 -2.68 31.15 -15.39
CA GLN A 416 -1.45 31.47 -16.13
C GLN A 416 -0.56 30.23 -16.31
N GLN A 417 -0.35 29.44 -15.25
CA GLN A 417 0.41 28.18 -15.35
C GLN A 417 -0.24 27.20 -16.34
N LEU A 418 -1.57 27.07 -16.29
CA LEU A 418 -2.33 26.19 -17.18
C LEU A 418 -2.28 26.66 -18.63
N ASN A 419 -2.34 27.97 -18.90
CA ASN A 419 -2.20 28.51 -20.25
C ASN A 419 -0.89 28.04 -20.91
N ASN A 420 0.23 28.19 -20.21
CA ASN A 420 1.54 27.82 -20.75
C ASN A 420 1.61 26.32 -21.07
N LEU A 421 1.14 25.47 -20.15
CA LEU A 421 1.13 24.02 -20.32
C LEU A 421 0.22 23.57 -21.46
N VAL A 422 -1.02 24.07 -21.50
CA VAL A 422 -1.99 23.67 -22.52
C VAL A 422 -1.56 24.17 -23.89
N ALA A 423 -0.92 25.35 -23.99
CA ALA A 423 -0.34 25.84 -25.25
C ALA A 423 0.68 24.84 -25.80
N MET A 424 1.67 24.45 -24.98
CA MET A 424 2.72 23.49 -25.36
C MET A 424 2.17 22.13 -25.78
N VAL A 425 1.15 21.64 -25.06
CA VAL A 425 0.51 20.35 -25.38
C VAL A 425 -0.29 20.46 -26.67
N THR A 426 -1.05 21.53 -26.86
CA THR A 426 -1.90 21.73 -28.04
C THR A 426 -1.06 21.83 -29.32
N GLU A 427 0.12 22.45 -29.26
CA GLU A 427 1.05 22.54 -30.38
C GLU A 427 1.60 21.15 -30.81
N GLN A 428 1.73 20.23 -29.85
CA GLN A 428 2.34 18.90 -30.09
C GLN A 428 1.31 17.77 -30.27
N ALA A 429 0.10 17.94 -29.76
CA ALA A 429 -0.94 16.93 -29.79
C ALA A 429 -1.47 16.72 -31.22
N ARG A 430 -1.73 15.46 -31.55
CA ARG A 430 -2.39 15.05 -32.81
C ARG A 430 -3.55 14.13 -32.47
N PRO A 431 -4.58 14.03 -33.34
CA PRO A 431 -5.66 13.07 -33.16
C PRO A 431 -5.13 11.65 -32.90
N GLY A 432 -5.72 10.95 -31.93
CA GLY A 432 -5.30 9.63 -31.48
C GLY A 432 -4.15 9.60 -30.47
N HIS A 433 -3.51 10.74 -30.15
CA HIS A 433 -2.49 10.78 -29.10
C HIS A 433 -3.09 10.49 -27.73
N THR A 434 -2.31 9.77 -26.90
CA THR A 434 -2.54 9.61 -25.47
C THR A 434 -1.72 10.63 -24.69
N ILE A 435 -2.40 11.40 -23.85
CA ILE A 435 -1.86 12.46 -23.01
C ILE A 435 -2.07 12.07 -21.55
N VAL A 436 -1.01 12.08 -20.76
CA VAL A 436 -1.04 11.65 -19.35
C VAL A 436 -0.74 12.83 -18.43
N ASP A 437 -1.67 13.14 -17.51
CA ASP A 437 -1.48 14.12 -16.44
C ASP A 437 -1.03 13.40 -15.16
N PHE A 438 0.27 13.45 -14.88
CA PHE A 438 0.89 12.83 -13.73
C PHE A 438 0.78 13.72 -12.49
N CYS A 439 0.41 13.12 -11.35
CA CYS A 439 0.09 13.88 -10.13
C CYS A 439 -1.00 14.94 -10.42
N SER A 440 -2.05 14.51 -11.11
CA SER A 440 -3.08 15.38 -11.67
C SER A 440 -3.90 16.13 -10.60
N GLY A 441 -3.87 15.67 -9.35
CA GLY A 441 -4.65 16.23 -8.27
C GLY A 441 -6.14 16.21 -8.59
N GLY A 442 -6.76 17.41 -8.64
CA GLY A 442 -8.16 17.58 -9.01
C GLY A 442 -8.43 17.68 -10.52
N GLY A 443 -7.46 17.33 -11.37
CA GLY A 443 -7.60 17.33 -12.83
C GLY A 443 -7.52 18.71 -13.48
N HIS A 444 -6.84 19.67 -12.87
CA HIS A 444 -6.82 21.06 -13.36
C HIS A 444 -6.22 21.22 -14.77
N VAL A 445 -5.26 20.37 -15.16
CA VAL A 445 -4.69 20.36 -16.51
C VAL A 445 -5.45 19.35 -17.36
N GLY A 446 -5.55 18.10 -16.88
CA GLY A 446 -6.17 17.01 -17.60
C GLY A 446 -7.58 17.29 -18.11
N ILE A 447 -8.44 17.91 -17.29
CA ILE A 447 -9.83 18.25 -17.70
C ILE A 447 -9.83 19.27 -18.82
N VAL A 448 -8.95 20.29 -18.75
CA VAL A 448 -8.82 21.31 -19.80
C VAL A 448 -8.34 20.66 -21.10
N MET A 449 -7.34 19.79 -21.02
CA MET A 449 -6.81 19.08 -22.20
C MET A 449 -7.88 18.20 -22.83
N ALA A 450 -8.61 17.41 -22.04
CA ALA A 450 -9.67 16.54 -22.54
C ALA A 450 -10.79 17.32 -23.24
N HIS A 451 -11.16 18.48 -22.69
CA HIS A 451 -12.17 19.36 -23.28
C HIS A 451 -11.69 20.02 -24.58
N ARG A 452 -10.41 20.39 -24.69
CA ARG A 452 -9.84 21.09 -25.85
C ARG A 452 -9.38 20.16 -26.97
N LEU A 453 -9.05 18.91 -26.64
CA LEU A 453 -8.50 17.92 -27.55
C LEU A 453 -9.41 16.67 -27.56
N PRO A 454 -10.64 16.75 -28.09
CA PRO A 454 -11.62 15.67 -28.03
C PRO A 454 -11.20 14.41 -28.79
N GLU A 455 -10.28 14.55 -29.76
CA GLU A 455 -9.72 13.43 -30.54
C GLU A 455 -8.49 12.78 -29.88
N CYS A 456 -8.01 13.30 -28.76
CA CYS A 456 -6.95 12.70 -27.96
C CYS A 456 -7.54 11.93 -26.78
N GLN A 457 -6.86 10.87 -26.35
CA GLN A 457 -7.15 10.21 -25.08
C GLN A 457 -6.39 10.91 -23.95
N VAL A 458 -7.08 11.29 -22.88
CA VAL A 458 -6.46 11.88 -21.69
C VAL A 458 -6.56 10.92 -20.50
N ILE A 459 -5.47 10.75 -19.76
CA ILE A 459 -5.42 9.90 -18.56
C ILE A 459 -4.91 10.72 -17.38
N LEU A 460 -5.66 10.73 -16.29
CA LEU A 460 -5.29 11.41 -15.04
C LEU A 460 -4.78 10.38 -14.04
N ILE A 461 -3.54 10.56 -13.59
CA ILE A 461 -2.93 9.68 -12.58
C ILE A 461 -2.74 10.47 -11.28
N GLU A 462 -3.27 9.94 -10.18
CA GLU A 462 -3.18 10.56 -8.86
C GLU A 462 -3.31 9.51 -7.75
N ASN A 463 -2.50 9.60 -6.70
CA ASN A 463 -2.60 8.66 -5.59
C ASN A 463 -3.72 9.04 -4.60
N LYS A 464 -3.95 10.35 -4.39
CA LYS A 464 -4.97 10.84 -3.48
C LYS A 464 -6.38 10.68 -4.07
N GLU A 465 -7.04 9.60 -3.67
CA GLU A 465 -8.38 9.21 -4.11
C GLU A 465 -9.38 10.37 -4.11
N GLU A 466 -9.45 11.15 -3.02
CA GLU A 466 -10.46 12.21 -2.92
C GLU A 466 -10.26 13.30 -3.98
N SER A 467 -9.02 13.54 -4.42
CA SER A 467 -8.74 14.50 -5.48
C SER A 467 -9.11 13.97 -6.85
N LEU A 468 -8.81 12.71 -7.12
CA LEU A 468 -9.15 12.08 -8.37
C LEU A 468 -10.67 11.89 -8.54
N LEU A 469 -11.39 11.58 -7.45
CA LEU A 469 -12.86 11.53 -7.46
C LEU A 469 -13.48 12.89 -7.80
N ARG A 470 -12.94 14.00 -7.27
CA ARG A 470 -13.38 15.36 -7.67
C ARG A 470 -13.12 15.61 -9.16
N ALA A 471 -12.00 15.12 -9.70
CA ALA A 471 -11.70 15.25 -11.13
C ALA A 471 -12.71 14.46 -11.97
N LYS A 472 -13.08 13.25 -11.55
CA LYS A 472 -14.09 12.41 -12.19
C LYS A 472 -15.46 13.08 -12.20
N GLU A 473 -15.89 13.63 -11.07
CA GLU A 473 -17.16 14.34 -10.94
C GLU A 473 -17.25 15.54 -11.89
N ARG A 474 -16.22 16.41 -11.87
CA ARG A 474 -16.14 17.56 -12.79
C ARG A 474 -16.16 17.15 -14.26
N SER A 475 -15.46 16.06 -14.60
CA SER A 475 -15.43 15.54 -15.97
C SER A 475 -16.79 14.99 -16.41
N SER A 476 -17.52 14.36 -15.48
CA SER A 476 -18.87 13.83 -15.73
C SER A 476 -19.88 14.96 -15.96
N GLN A 477 -19.78 16.06 -15.21
CA GLN A 477 -20.60 17.27 -15.41
C GLN A 477 -20.37 17.90 -16.79
N LEU A 478 -19.17 17.75 -17.34
CA LEU A 478 -18.79 18.24 -18.67
C LEU A 478 -19.12 17.25 -19.80
N GLY A 479 -19.58 16.03 -19.48
CA GLY A 479 -19.85 14.98 -20.46
C GLY A 479 -18.61 14.50 -21.23
N LEU A 480 -17.42 14.64 -20.63
CA LEU A 480 -16.16 14.24 -21.28
C LEU A 480 -16.09 12.71 -21.39
N LYS A 481 -15.82 12.20 -22.60
CA LYS A 481 -15.74 10.76 -22.90
C LYS A 481 -14.33 10.27 -23.19
N ASN A 482 -13.42 11.19 -23.52
CA ASN A 482 -12.03 10.91 -23.89
C ASN A 482 -11.07 11.00 -22.69
N ILE A 483 -11.58 10.77 -21.47
CA ILE A 483 -10.82 10.92 -20.23
C ILE A 483 -10.95 9.68 -19.35
N GLY A 484 -9.82 9.19 -18.83
CA GLY A 484 -9.75 8.09 -17.87
C GLY A 484 -9.00 8.47 -16.60
N PHE A 485 -9.28 7.76 -15.50
CA PHE A 485 -8.75 8.06 -14.18
C PHE A 485 -8.03 6.85 -13.63
N ILE A 486 -6.79 7.03 -13.16
CA ILE A 486 -5.98 5.97 -12.54
C ILE A 486 -5.57 6.43 -11.15
N GLN A 487 -6.10 5.78 -10.12
CA GLN A 487 -5.61 5.92 -8.75
C GLN A 487 -4.44 4.97 -8.53
N ALA A 488 -3.21 5.49 -8.48
CA ALA A 488 -2.03 4.66 -8.23
C ALA A 488 -0.82 5.49 -7.76
N ASN A 489 0.17 4.82 -7.17
CA ASN A 489 1.54 5.33 -7.14
C ASN A 489 2.10 5.33 -8.57
N LEU A 490 3.07 6.20 -8.86
CA LEU A 490 3.53 6.40 -10.25
C LEU A 490 4.21 5.16 -10.83
N ASP A 491 4.91 4.40 -9.99
CA ASP A 491 5.64 3.18 -10.37
C ASP A 491 4.70 2.03 -10.82
N TYR A 492 3.38 2.16 -10.63
CA TYR A 492 2.38 1.22 -11.14
C TYR A 492 1.90 1.54 -12.55
N PHE A 493 2.14 2.74 -13.07
CA PHE A 493 1.77 3.07 -14.44
C PHE A 493 2.86 2.63 -15.42
N THR A 494 2.46 1.88 -16.44
CA THR A 494 3.34 1.32 -17.49
C THR A 494 2.75 1.52 -18.90
N GLY A 495 1.67 2.31 -19.02
CA GLY A 495 1.05 2.61 -20.30
C GLY A 495 1.93 3.47 -21.19
N ALA A 496 1.90 3.22 -22.49
CA ALA A 496 2.50 4.11 -23.48
C ALA A 496 1.70 5.42 -23.60
N PHE A 497 2.39 6.53 -23.83
CA PHE A 497 1.78 7.83 -24.02
C PHE A 497 2.65 8.69 -24.95
N GLN A 498 2.05 9.63 -25.68
CA GLN A 498 2.80 10.52 -26.56
C GLN A 498 3.22 11.80 -25.85
N ILE A 499 2.43 12.25 -24.86
CA ILE A 499 2.69 13.49 -24.13
C ILE A 499 2.43 13.27 -22.64
N GLY A 500 3.45 13.48 -21.81
CA GLY A 500 3.30 13.51 -20.35
C GLY A 500 3.36 14.93 -19.80
N VAL A 501 2.44 15.28 -18.90
CA VAL A 501 2.43 16.57 -18.19
C VAL A 501 2.44 16.39 -16.67
N SER A 502 3.01 17.36 -15.96
CA SER A 502 3.01 17.44 -14.50
C SER A 502 3.05 18.89 -14.04
N THR A 503 2.38 19.21 -12.93
CA THR A 503 2.34 20.59 -12.37
C THR A 503 3.01 20.75 -11.01
N SER A 504 3.48 19.66 -10.39
CA SER A 504 3.74 19.69 -8.94
C SER A 504 4.92 18.86 -8.43
N LYS A 505 5.76 18.27 -9.30
CA LYS A 505 6.97 17.57 -8.84
C LYS A 505 8.16 17.81 -9.79
N PRO A 506 9.19 18.59 -9.40
CA PRO A 506 10.42 18.72 -10.18
C PRO A 506 11.18 17.38 -10.33
N ASP A 507 11.14 16.53 -9.30
CA ASP A 507 11.71 15.16 -9.31
C ASP A 507 11.03 14.19 -10.28
N LEU A 508 9.86 14.56 -10.83
CA LEU A 508 9.16 13.73 -11.81
C LEU A 508 9.93 13.63 -13.14
N THR A 509 10.68 14.68 -13.49
CA THR A 509 11.41 14.74 -14.76
C THR A 509 12.47 13.64 -14.85
N VAL A 510 13.16 13.36 -13.75
CA VAL A 510 14.19 12.30 -13.66
C VAL A 510 13.55 10.90 -13.60
N ARG A 511 12.44 10.75 -12.88
CA ARG A 511 11.75 9.45 -12.79
C ARG A 511 11.06 9.05 -14.08
N LEU A 512 10.41 9.99 -14.77
CA LEU A 512 9.67 9.69 -15.99
C LEU A 512 10.58 9.42 -17.20
N THR A 513 11.79 10.03 -17.24
CA THR A 513 12.83 9.64 -18.23
C THR A 513 13.38 8.23 -17.98
N THR A 514 13.24 7.68 -16.77
CA THR A 514 13.60 6.29 -16.47
C THR A 514 12.46 5.31 -16.83
N ILE A 515 11.20 5.78 -16.79
CA ILE A 515 10.00 4.97 -17.10
C ILE A 515 9.72 4.89 -18.61
N SER A 516 10.06 5.93 -19.38
CA SER A 516 9.92 5.92 -20.84
C SER A 516 11.22 6.32 -21.54
N LEU A 517 11.73 5.42 -22.39
CA LEU A 517 12.93 5.64 -23.20
C LEU A 517 12.64 6.43 -24.49
N ASN A 518 11.38 6.70 -24.86
CA ASN A 518 11.03 7.27 -26.17
C ASN A 518 10.03 8.46 -26.15
N ASP A 519 9.52 8.90 -24.99
CA ASP A 519 8.40 9.87 -24.96
C ASP A 519 8.79 11.28 -24.46
N LYS A 520 8.08 12.30 -24.96
CA LYS A 520 8.31 13.70 -24.59
C LYS A 520 7.59 14.07 -23.30
N LEU A 521 8.35 14.54 -22.30
CA LEU A 521 7.80 15.07 -21.06
C LEU A 521 7.80 16.61 -21.08
N ILE A 522 6.65 17.22 -20.78
CA ILE A 522 6.50 18.67 -20.68
C ILE A 522 6.33 19.04 -19.21
N ASN A 523 7.30 19.78 -18.67
CA ASN A 523 7.25 20.33 -17.31
C ASN A 523 7.48 21.84 -17.41
N VAL A 524 6.61 22.63 -16.79
CA VAL A 524 6.75 24.09 -16.70
C VAL A 524 6.93 24.43 -15.22
N LEU A 525 8.17 24.79 -14.87
CA LEU A 525 8.55 25.23 -13.52
C LEU A 525 7.94 26.60 -13.19
#